data_AF-A0A2W6FGH5-F1
#
_entry.id   AF-A0A2W6FGH5-F1
#
_cell.length_a   1.000
_cell.length_b   1.000
_cell.length_c   1.000
_cell.angle_alpha   90.00
_cell.angle_beta   90.00
_cell.angle_gamma   90.00
#
_symmetry.space_group_name_H-M   'P 1'
#
loop_
_entity.id
_entity.type
_entity.pdbx_description
1 polymer ?
#
loop_
_entity_poly.entity_id
_entity_poly.type
_entity_poly.pdbx_seq_one_letter_code
_entity_poly.pdbx_strand_id
1 'polypeptide(L)'
;MMGQAELSADKLLIRPASGRSRSASRERGLQARIPAPAPHDLRRTWIGDLLDLGVDLATVQKMAGHASASTTAGYDRRDRGPQYRAAALLHVPYMAPGNSSST
;
A
#
# COMPACT_ATOMS: atom_id res chain seq x y z
N MET A 1 7.10 -14.31 49.75
CA MET A 1 5.73 -14.71 49.36
C MET A 1 5.12 -13.50 48.65
N MET A 2 4.90 -13.64 47.34
CA MET A 2 4.00 -12.89 46.43
C MET A 2 4.03 -11.35 46.37
N GLY A 3 4.22 -10.84 45.15
CA GLY A 3 3.99 -9.45 44.77
C GLY A 3 4.35 -9.17 43.30
N GLN A 4 3.90 -10.01 42.38
CA GLN A 4 3.97 -9.70 40.95
C GLN A 4 2.91 -8.64 40.64
N ALA A 5 3.36 -7.48 40.18
CA ALA A 5 2.49 -6.42 39.68
C ALA A 5 1.74 -6.94 38.44
N GLU A 6 0.44 -7.18 38.59
CA GLU A 6 -0.45 -7.39 37.45
C GLU A 6 -0.52 -6.09 36.66
N LEU A 7 0.15 -6.09 35.50
CA LEU A 7 -0.12 -5.16 34.41
C LEU A 7 -1.57 -5.35 34.00
N SER A 8 -2.41 -4.41 34.44
CA SER A 8 -3.81 -4.26 34.04
C SER A 8 -3.89 -4.13 32.51
N ALA A 9 -4.15 -5.26 31.85
CA ALA A 9 -4.45 -5.35 30.43
C ALA A 9 -5.92 -4.96 30.13
N ASP A 10 -6.54 -4.15 30.99
CA ASP A 10 -7.98 -3.98 31.05
C ASP A 10 -8.45 -2.64 30.48
N LYS A 11 -7.85 -2.23 29.35
CA LYS A 11 -8.28 -1.04 28.60
C LYS A 11 -8.26 -1.21 27.08
N LEU A 12 -8.54 -2.41 26.59
CA LEU A 12 -8.83 -2.64 25.18
C LEU A 12 -10.31 -2.99 25.01
N LEU A 13 -11.17 -1.97 25.11
CA LEU A 13 -12.60 -2.06 24.82
C LEU A 13 -12.81 -2.45 23.34
N ILE A 14 -12.90 -3.76 23.07
CA ILE A 14 -13.22 -4.29 21.73
C ILE A 14 -14.63 -4.89 21.79
N ARG A 15 -15.58 -4.20 21.17
CA ARG A 15 -16.95 -4.70 20.94
C ARG A 15 -16.91 -5.98 20.08
N PRO A 16 -17.76 -6.99 20.34
CA PRO A 16 -17.77 -8.21 19.54
C PRO A 16 -18.26 -7.91 18.12
N ALA A 17 -17.44 -8.22 17.13
CA ALA A 17 -17.77 -8.03 15.72
C ALA A 17 -18.31 -9.33 15.11
N SER A 18 -19.56 -9.31 14.68
CA SER A 18 -20.38 -10.46 14.23
C SER A 18 -20.04 -11.01 12.82
N GLY A 19 -18.76 -11.11 12.43
CA GLY A 19 -18.38 -11.64 11.11
C GLY A 19 -17.16 -12.57 11.12
N ARG A 20 -17.28 -13.77 10.52
CA ARG A 20 -16.21 -14.80 10.44
C ARG A 20 -14.85 -14.29 9.96
N SER A 21 -14.82 -13.36 8.99
CA SER A 21 -13.55 -12.80 8.50
C SER A 21 -12.85 -11.89 9.50
N ARG A 22 -13.62 -11.23 10.38
CA ARG A 22 -13.06 -10.37 11.43
C ARG A 22 -12.45 -11.18 12.57
N SER A 23 -13.06 -12.32 12.94
CA SER A 23 -12.50 -13.20 13.96
C SER A 23 -11.16 -13.79 13.53
N ALA A 24 -11.04 -14.25 12.28
CA ALA A 24 -9.79 -14.77 11.74
C ALA A 24 -8.68 -13.71 11.70
N SER A 25 -8.99 -12.50 11.22
CA SER A 25 -8.00 -11.41 11.17
C SER A 25 -7.54 -11.00 12.57
N ARG A 26 -8.47 -10.99 13.55
CA ARG A 26 -8.16 -10.73 14.96
C ARG A 26 -7.25 -11.80 15.56
N GLU A 27 -7.57 -13.07 15.35
CA GLU A 27 -6.76 -14.18 15.86
C GLU A 27 -5.32 -14.11 15.32
N ARG A 28 -5.17 -13.87 14.02
CA ARG A 28 -3.85 -13.69 13.39
C ARG A 28 -3.10 -12.49 13.93
N GLY A 29 -3.78 -11.36 14.15
CA GLY A 29 -3.18 -10.16 14.76
C GLY A 29 -2.61 -10.43 16.15
N LEU A 30 -3.36 -11.16 16.99
CA LEU A 30 -2.91 -11.56 18.33
C LEU A 30 -1.67 -12.46 18.26
N GLN A 31 -1.66 -13.46 17.36
CA GLN A 31 -0.51 -14.36 17.15
C GLN A 31 0.74 -13.58 16.71
N ALA A 32 0.56 -12.60 15.82
CA ALA A 32 1.63 -11.75 15.31
C ALA A 32 2.01 -10.58 16.26
N ARG A 33 1.36 -10.46 17.42
CA ARG A 33 1.54 -9.36 18.39
C ARG A 33 1.37 -7.96 17.78
N ILE A 34 0.45 -7.82 16.83
CA ILE A 34 0.05 -6.54 16.24
C ILE A 34 -1.39 -6.20 16.63
N PRO A 35 -1.79 -4.91 16.60
CA PRO A 35 -3.20 -4.54 16.69
C PRO A 35 -4.02 -5.33 15.67
N ALA A 36 -5.20 -5.84 16.08
CA ALA A 36 -6.02 -6.71 15.26
C ALA A 36 -6.35 -6.05 13.92
N PRO A 37 -5.81 -6.54 12.79
CA PRO A 37 -6.07 -5.94 11.49
C PRO A 37 -7.52 -6.20 11.09
N ALA A 38 -8.19 -5.21 10.51
CA ALA A 38 -9.45 -5.46 9.83
C ALA A 38 -9.16 -6.07 8.45
N PRO A 39 -10.12 -6.84 7.87
CA PRO A 39 -9.99 -7.34 6.50
C PRO A 39 -9.68 -6.24 5.47
N HIS A 40 -10.14 -5.02 5.73
CA HIS A 40 -9.83 -3.87 4.88
C HIS A 40 -8.36 -3.48 4.93
N ASP A 41 -7.70 -3.53 6.09
CA ASP A 41 -6.28 -3.19 6.23
C ASP A 41 -5.39 -4.18 5.47
N LEU A 42 -5.77 -5.45 5.48
CA LEU A 42 -5.12 -6.50 4.70
C LEU A 42 -5.24 -6.21 3.19
N ARG A 43 -6.42 -5.78 2.74
CA ARG A 43 -6.65 -5.39 1.34
C ARG A 43 -5.79 -4.18 0.94
N ARG A 44 -5.67 -3.17 1.81
CA ARG A 44 -4.81 -2.00 1.57
C ARG A 44 -3.34 -2.40 1.42
N THR A 45 -2.86 -3.27 2.31
CA THR A 45 -1.49 -3.78 2.31
C THR A 45 -1.21 -4.56 1.04
N TRP A 46 -2.10 -5.50 0.68
CA TRP A 46 -1.96 -6.31 -0.53
C TRP A 46 -1.91 -5.47 -1.83
N ILE A 47 -2.73 -4.42 -1.94
CA ILE A 47 -2.68 -3.52 -3.10
C ILE A 47 -1.35 -2.76 -3.14
N GLY A 48 -0.94 -2.17 -2.01
CA GLY A 48 0.30 -1.41 -1.91
C GLY A 48 1.53 -2.25 -2.26
N ASP A 49 1.60 -3.47 -1.73
CA ASP A 49 2.74 -4.37 -1.94
C ASP A 49 2.87 -4.78 -3.42
N LEU A 50 1.75 -5.03 -4.12
CA LEU A 50 1.78 -5.29 -5.56
C LEU A 50 2.31 -4.10 -6.36
N LEU A 51 1.90 -2.88 -6.00
CA LEU A 51 2.37 -1.67 -6.66
C LEU A 51 3.87 -1.43 -6.38
N ASP A 52 4.31 -1.65 -5.15
CA ASP A 52 5.72 -1.51 -4.73
C ASP A 52 6.63 -2.53 -5.44
N LEU A 53 6.13 -3.74 -5.70
CA LEU A 53 6.80 -4.75 -6.52
C LEU A 53 6.85 -4.38 -8.02
N GLY A 54 6.25 -3.26 -8.42
CA GLY A 54 6.28 -2.77 -9.80
C GLY A 54 5.14 -3.30 -10.67
N VAL A 55 4.12 -3.93 -10.10
CA VAL A 55 2.92 -4.33 -10.86
C VAL A 55 2.19 -3.07 -11.33
N ASP A 56 1.65 -3.14 -12.55
CA ASP A 56 0.92 -2.04 -13.16
C ASP A 56 -0.41 -1.75 -12.44
N LEU A 57 -0.79 -0.47 -12.38
CA LEU A 57 -1.98 0.02 -11.69
C LEU A 57 -3.27 -0.59 -12.24
N ALA A 58 -3.41 -0.74 -13.57
CA ALA A 58 -4.61 -1.29 -14.17
C ALA A 58 -4.75 -2.79 -13.87
N THR A 59 -3.62 -3.49 -13.77
CA THR A 59 -3.59 -4.90 -13.36
C THR A 59 -4.06 -5.04 -11.91
N VAL A 60 -3.47 -4.28 -10.99
CA VAL A 60 -3.86 -4.32 -9.57
C VAL A 60 -5.32 -3.88 -9.38
N GLN A 61 -5.80 -2.88 -10.13
CA GLN A 61 -7.20 -2.44 -10.11
C GLN A 61 -8.17 -3.56 -10.50
N LYS A 62 -7.86 -4.33 -11.56
CA LYS A 62 -8.66 -5.49 -11.98
C LYS A 62 -8.65 -6.59 -10.93
N MET A 63 -7.49 -6.90 -10.35
CA MET A 63 -7.38 -7.91 -9.29
C MET A 63 -8.13 -7.51 -8.02
N ALA A 64 -8.11 -6.22 -7.67
CA ALA A 64 -8.88 -5.69 -6.57
C ALA A 64 -10.39 -5.65 -6.88
N GLY A 65 -10.79 -5.58 -8.16
CA GLY A 65 -12.19 -5.39 -8.54
C GLY A 65 -12.70 -3.98 -8.25
N HIS A 66 -11.82 -2.97 -8.35
CA HIS A 66 -12.24 -1.57 -8.25
C HIS A 66 -12.83 -1.10 -9.58
N ALA A 67 -13.97 -0.39 -9.52
CA ALA A 67 -14.59 0.21 -10.70
C ALA A 67 -13.79 1.41 -11.24
N SER A 68 -13.07 2.11 -10.36
CA SER A 68 -12.25 3.27 -10.71
C SER A 68 -10.77 3.03 -10.40
N ALA A 69 -9.91 3.44 -11.31
CA ALA A 69 -8.46 3.47 -11.10
C ALA A 69 -8.06 4.43 -9.96
N SER A 70 -8.82 5.50 -9.71
CA SER A 70 -8.53 6.45 -8.63
C SER A 70 -8.56 5.80 -7.25
N THR A 71 -9.45 4.82 -7.03
CA THR A 71 -9.53 4.07 -5.77
C THR A 71 -8.28 3.22 -5.53
N THR A 72 -7.62 2.74 -6.59
CA THR A 72 -6.37 1.98 -6.51
C THR A 72 -5.16 2.92 -6.40
N ALA A 73 -5.19 4.05 -7.11
CA ALA A 73 -4.10 5.02 -7.14
C ALA A 73 -3.75 5.59 -5.76
N GLY A 74 -4.73 5.74 -4.87
CA GLY A 74 -4.49 6.19 -3.49
C GLY A 74 -3.65 5.22 -2.65
N TYR A 75 -3.39 3.99 -3.11
CA TYR A 75 -2.52 3.02 -2.46
C TYR A 75 -1.11 2.98 -3.04
N ASP A 76 -0.84 3.71 -4.13
CA ASP A 76 0.48 3.76 -4.74
C ASP A 76 1.42 4.56 -3.83
N ARG A 77 2.40 3.88 -3.22
CA ARG A 77 3.39 4.47 -2.31
C ARG A 77 4.70 4.81 -3.02
N ARG A 78 4.79 4.55 -4.32
CA ARG A 78 5.99 4.84 -5.10
C ARG A 78 6.14 6.35 -5.20
N ASP A 79 7.35 6.82 -4.92
CA ASP A 79 7.74 8.21 -5.11
C ASP A 79 7.87 8.54 -6.61
N ARG A 80 8.52 9.65 -6.96
CA ARG A 80 8.80 9.96 -8.38
C ARG A 80 9.86 9.03 -9.01
N GLY A 81 10.42 8.06 -8.27
CA GLY A 81 11.42 7.12 -8.75
C GLY A 81 11.06 6.38 -10.04
N PRO A 82 9.85 5.77 -10.16
CA PRO A 82 9.41 5.15 -11.41
C PRO A 82 9.27 6.14 -12.56
N GLN A 83 8.89 7.40 -12.30
CA GLN A 83 8.77 8.43 -13.33
C GLN A 83 10.14 8.78 -13.92
N TYR A 84 11.16 8.93 -13.07
CA TYR A 84 12.54 9.16 -13.52
C TYR A 84 13.09 7.97 -14.31
N ARG A 85 12.84 6.74 -13.86
CA ARG A 85 13.24 5.53 -14.60
C ARG A 85 12.55 5.45 -15.96
N ALA A 86 11.26 5.75 -16.03
CA ALA A 86 10.50 5.76 -17.27
C ALA A 86 11.01 6.85 -18.23
N ALA A 87 11.28 8.06 -17.73
CA ALA A 87 11.83 9.15 -18.54
C ALA A 87 13.21 8.80 -19.12
N ALA A 88 14.06 8.09 -18.35
CA ALA A 88 15.38 7.66 -18.81
C ALA A 88 15.34 6.62 -19.94
N LEU A 89 14.24 5.89 -20.11
CA LEU A 89 14.06 4.94 -21.22
C LEU A 89 13.66 5.64 -22.53
N LEU A 90 13.27 6.92 -22.49
CA LEU A 90 12.83 7.65 -23.65
C LEU A 90 14.04 8.14 -24.47
N HIS A 91 14.18 7.67 -25.71
CA HIS A 91 15.15 8.24 -26.64
C HIS A 91 14.61 9.58 -27.18
N VAL A 92 15.25 10.69 -26.80
CA VAL A 92 14.93 12.02 -27.31
C VAL A 92 16.09 12.50 -28.19
N PRO A 93 15.92 12.57 -29.52
CA PRO A 93 16.96 13.08 -30.39
C PRO A 93 17.21 14.57 -30.11
N TYR A 94 18.46 14.91 -29.77
CA TYR A 94 18.86 16.30 -29.56
C TYR A 94 18.97 17.01 -30.91
N MET A 95 18.12 18.00 -31.15
CA MET A 95 18.25 18.94 -32.26
C MET A 95 19.07 20.13 -31.79
N ALA A 96 20.31 20.24 -32.24
CA ALA A 96 21.13 21.42 -31.96
C ALA A 96 20.43 22.65 -32.52
N PRO A 97 20.30 23.75 -31.75
CA PRO A 97 19.76 24.99 -32.28
C PRO A 97 20.62 25.43 -33.46
N GLY A 98 20.01 25.55 -34.64
CA GLY A 98 20.70 25.91 -35.87
C GLY A 98 21.46 27.22 -35.67
N ASN A 99 22.74 27.23 -36.00
CA ASN A 99 23.55 28.44 -36.01
C ASN A 99 23.03 29.37 -37.11
N SER A 100 22.11 30.27 -36.76
CA SER A 100 21.74 31.38 -37.62
C SER A 100 22.90 32.38 -37.65
N SER A 101 23.92 32.09 -38.45
CA SER A 101 24.94 33.07 -38.84
C SER A 101 24.29 34.06 -39.80
N SER A 102 23.74 35.13 -39.24
CA SER A 102 23.33 36.34 -39.97
C SER A 102 24.58 37.07 -40.46
N THR A 103 24.55 37.40 -41.74
CA THR A 103 25.51 38.15 -42.58
C THR A 103 26.26 39.29 -41.91
#